data_AF-A0A7K0PK71-F1
#
_entry.id   AF-A0A7K0PK71-F1
#
_cell.length_a   1.000
_cell.length_b   1.000
_cell.length_c   1.000
_cell.angle_alpha   90.00
_cell.angle_beta   90.00
_cell.angle_gamma   90.00
#
_symmetry.space_group_name_H-M   'P 1'
#
loop_
_entity.id
_entity.type
_entity.pdbx_description
1 polymer ?
#
loop_
_entity_poly.entity_id
_entity_poly.type
_entity_poly.pdbx_seq_one_letter_code
_entity_poly.pdbx_strand_id
1 'polypeptide(L)' 'ALGGTRREVALRLYVSENTVKTHLRSIYRTLGVADREDALAVARAHDFL' A
#
# COMPACT_ATOMS: atom_id res chain seq x y z
N ALA A 1 1.85 3.19 -11.37
CA ALA A 1 0.87 3.19 -10.25
C ALA A 1 0.30 4.59 -10.10
N LEU A 2 -1.01 4.76 -10.28
CA LEU A 2 -1.71 6.03 -10.07
C LEU A 2 -1.44 6.48 -8.63
N GLY A 3 -0.52 7.42 -8.46
CA GLY A 3 0.00 7.86 -7.18
C GLY A 3 -1.06 8.63 -6.42
N GLY A 4 -1.90 7.91 -5.69
CA GLY A 4 -2.88 8.52 -4.80
C GLY A 4 -2.29 8.78 -3.41
N THR A 5 -2.65 9.90 -2.80
CA THR A 5 -2.29 10.17 -1.41
C THR A 5 -3.03 9.22 -0.47
N ARG A 6 -2.49 8.96 0.73
CA ARG A 6 -3.20 8.15 1.75
C ARG A 6 -4.58 8.73 2.07
N ARG A 7 -4.70 10.05 2.02
CA ARG A 7 -5.95 10.80 2.15
C ARG A 7 -6.96 10.45 1.07
N GLU A 8 -6.56 10.41 -0.19
CA GLU A 8 -7.47 10.03 -1.28
C GLU A 8 -7.93 8.58 -1.19
N VAL A 9 -7.05 7.67 -0.78
CA VAL A 9 -7.42 6.26 -0.53
C VAL A 9 -8.42 6.17 0.61
N ALA A 10 -8.16 6.89 1.70
CA ALA A 10 -9.02 6.97 2.87
C ALA A 10 -10.43 7.50 2.50
N LEU A 11 -10.49 8.59 1.73
CA LEU A 11 -11.75 9.16 1.25
C LEU A 11 -12.53 8.21 0.35
N ARG A 12 -11.87 7.55 -0.62
CA ARG A 12 -12.53 6.60 -1.54
C ARG A 12 -13.05 5.36 -0.84
N LEU A 13 -12.39 4.93 0.23
CA LEU A 13 -12.75 3.73 0.99
C LEU A 13 -13.58 4.04 2.25
N TYR A 14 -13.93 5.31 2.50
CA TYR A 14 -14.64 5.76 3.71
C TYR A 14 -13.98 5.30 5.02
N VAL A 15 -12.65 5.30 5.06
CA VAL A 15 -11.85 4.95 6.25
C VAL A 15 -10.95 6.10 6.67
N SER A 16 -10.35 6.02 7.86
CA SER A 16 -9.34 7.00 8.28
C SER A 16 -8.01 6.79 7.56
N GLU A 17 -7.19 7.84 7.42
CA GLU A 17 -5.81 7.70 6.94
C GLU A 17 -4.97 6.74 7.80
N ASN A 18 -5.27 6.65 9.10
CA ASN A 18 -4.59 5.73 9.99
C ASN A 18 -4.95 4.26 9.68
N THR A 19 -6.20 4.00 9.33
CA THR A 19 -6.65 2.69 8.85
C THR A 19 -5.89 2.29 7.58
N VAL A 20 -5.73 3.21 6.63
CA VAL A 20 -4.90 2.98 5.43
C VAL A 20 -3.45 2.67 5.80
N LYS A 21 -2.85 3.41 6.75
CA LYS A 21 -1.48 3.13 7.24
C LYS A 21 -1.36 1.73 7.85
N THR A 22 -2.34 1.30 8.63
CA THR A 22 -2.34 -0.04 9.25
C THR A 22 -2.46 -1.15 8.22
N HIS A 23 -3.31 -0.97 7.20
CA HIS A 23 -3.40 -1.91 6.08
C HIS A 23 -2.09 -2.00 5.30
N LEU A 24 -1.48 -0.85 4.95
CA LEU A 24 -0.18 -0.84 4.27
C LEU A 24 0.91 -1.55 5.08
N ARG A 25 0.98 -1.33 6.40
CA ARG A 25 1.93 -2.04 7.27
C ARG A 25 1.71 -3.54 7.27
N SER A 26 0.44 -3.97 7.27
CA SER A 26 0.10 -5.39 7.22
C SER A 26 0.51 -6.01 5.88
N ILE A 27 0.25 -5.32 4.77
CA ILE A 27 0.66 -5.72 3.42
C ILE A 27 2.19 -5.84 3.33
N TYR A 28 2.92 -4.82 3.79
CA TYR A 28 4.38 -4.85 3.76
C TYR A 28 4.96 -6.00 4.58
N ARG A 29 4.39 -6.26 5.76
CA ARG A 29 4.76 -7.43 6.57
C ARG A 29 4.48 -8.75 5.86
N THR A 30 3.32 -8.88 5.20
CA THR A 30 2.98 -10.09 4.42
C THR A 30 3.91 -10.30 3.24
N LEU A 31 4.32 -9.21 2.57
CA LEU A 31 5.27 -9.25 1.45
C LEU A 31 6.73 -9.35 1.91
N GLY A 32 7.02 -9.25 3.22
CA GLY A 32 8.38 -9.28 3.76
C GLY A 32 9.23 -8.06 3.41
N VAL A 33 8.60 -6.91 3.12
CA VAL A 33 9.26 -5.68 2.67
C VAL A 33 9.20 -4.57 3.72
N ALA A 34 10.14 -3.62 3.66
CA ALA A 34 10.22 -2.53 4.63
C ALA A 34 9.36 -1.31 4.24
N ASP A 35 9.21 -1.07 2.94
CA ASP A 35 8.56 0.14 2.45
C ASP A 35 7.77 -0.05 1.13
N ARG A 36 7.27 1.08 0.63
CA ARG A 36 6.45 1.13 -0.57
C ARG A 36 7.24 0.81 -1.84
N GLU A 37 8.50 1.24 -1.94
CA GLU A 37 9.28 1.02 -3.15
C GLU A 37 9.60 -0.46 -3.31
N ASP A 38 10.01 -1.10 -2.22
CA ASP A 38 10.21 -2.55 -2.16
C ASP A 38 8.91 -3.30 -2.51
N ALA A 39 7.78 -2.89 -1.92
CA ALA A 39 6.48 -3.50 -2.22
C ALA A 39 6.11 -3.39 -3.70
N LEU A 40 6.42 -2.25 -4.34
CA LEU A 40 6.17 -2.05 -5.77
C LEU A 40 7.14 -2.87 -6.64
N ALA A 41 8.39 -3.08 -6.19
CA ALA A 41 9.34 -3.94 -6.87
C ALA A 41 8.89 -5.41 -6.82
N VAL A 42 8.49 -5.90 -5.65
CA VAL A 42 7.90 -7.24 -5.46
C VAL A 42 6.66 -7.38 -6.33
N ALA A 43 5.75 -6.42 -6.30
CA ALA A 43 4.52 -6.49 -7.09
C ALA A 43 4.79 -6.53 -8.60
N ARG A 44 5.82 -5.85 -9.12
CA ARG A 44 6.24 -5.98 -10.52
C ARG A 44 6.91 -7.33 -10.83
N ALA A 45 7.72 -7.85 -9.92
CA ALA A 45 8.42 -9.13 -10.10
C ALA A 45 7.47 -10.34 -10.07
N HIS A 46 6.32 -10.20 -9.42
CA HIS A 46 5.28 -11.23 -9.29
C HIS A 46 4.04 -10.99 -10.16
N ASP A 47 4.09 -10.06 -11.13
CA ASP A 47 2.98 -9.72 -12.03
C ASP A 47 1.68 -9.31 -11.31
N PHE A 48 1.79 -8.68 -10.13
CA PHE A 48 0.65 -8.12 -9.39
C PHE A 48 0.28 -6.69 -9.81
N LEU A 49 1.00 -6.10 -10.79
CA LEU A 49 0.86 -4.71 -11.22
C LEU A 49 0.79 -4.56 -12.74
#